data_AF-A0A1V3RBK9-F1
#
_entry.id   AF-A0A1V3RBK9-F1
#
_cell.length_a   1.000
_cell.length_b   1.000
_cell.length_c   1.000
_cell.angle_alpha   90.00
_cell.angle_beta   90.00
_cell.angle_gamma   90.00
#
_symmetry.space_group_name_H-M   'P 1'
#
loop_
_entity.id
_entity.type
_entity.pdbx_description
1 polymer ?
#
loop_
_entity_poly.entity_id
_entity_poly.type
_entity_poly.pdbx_seq_one_letter_code
_entity_poly.pdbx_strand_id
1 'polypeptide(L)'
;MIKLVTSTFALKGEIWLFLDETLISTGSSAKELDLSEGEYYLLHWVIKGTPGSAYSISVSSPREAQYLLTSVIGDAGKEFGGFRFST
;
A
#
# COMPACT_ATOMS: atom_id res chain seq x y z
N MET A 1 1.43 12.84 18.43
CA MET A 1 0.68 12.08 17.39
C MET A 1 1.54 12.00 16.16
N ILE A 2 1.58 10.84 15.53
CA ILE A 2 2.33 10.59 14.29
C ILE A 2 1.32 10.51 13.14
N LYS A 3 1.62 11.13 12.00
CA LYS A 3 0.72 11.06 10.84
C LYS A 3 1.11 9.91 9.92
N LEU A 4 0.18 9.01 9.64
CA LEU A 4 0.29 8.02 8.57
C LEU A 4 -0.28 8.62 7.29
N VAL A 5 0.54 8.72 6.25
CA VAL A 5 0.12 9.19 4.92
C VAL A 5 0.40 8.10 3.91
N THR A 6 -0.67 7.58 3.31
CA THR A 6 -0.60 6.51 2.32
C THR A 6 -1.25 6.92 1.01
N SER A 7 -0.75 6.38 -0.09
CA SER A 7 -1.48 6.42 -1.35
C SER A 7 -1.43 5.08 -2.07
N THR A 8 -2.51 4.80 -2.78
CA THR A 8 -2.74 3.55 -3.49
C THR A 8 -3.20 3.90 -4.91
N PHE A 9 -2.73 3.13 -5.88
CA PHE A 9 -3.14 3.25 -7.27
C PHE A 9 -3.28 1.86 -7.87
N ALA A 10 -4.41 1.59 -8.53
CA ALA A 10 -4.67 0.34 -9.24
C ALA A 10 -5.09 0.63 -10.68
N LEU A 11 -4.42 0.00 -11.64
CA LEU A 11 -4.80 -0.05 -13.04
C LEU A 11 -5.38 -1.43 -13.34
N LYS A 12 -6.66 -1.48 -13.72
CA LYS A 12 -7.40 -2.72 -14.02
C LYS A 12 -7.41 -3.71 -12.85
N GLY A 13 -7.66 -3.24 -11.63
CA GLY A 13 -7.70 -4.08 -10.44
C GLY A 13 -8.22 -3.32 -9.22
N GLU A 14 -8.24 -3.99 -8.08
CA GLU A 14 -8.68 -3.48 -6.79
C GLU A 14 -7.55 -3.65 -5.77
N ILE A 15 -7.44 -2.68 -4.87
CA ILE A 15 -6.53 -2.70 -3.72
C ILE A 15 -7.38 -2.49 -2.49
N TRP A 16 -7.18 -3.31 -1.47
CA TRP A 16 -7.68 -3.05 -0.13
C TRP A 16 -6.50 -2.84 0.78
N LEU A 17 -6.46 -1.69 1.45
CA LEU A 17 -5.40 -1.33 2.40
C LEU A 17 -5.96 -1.38 3.81
N PHE A 18 -5.27 -2.08 4.67
CA PHE A 18 -5.65 -2.29 6.06
C PHE A 18 -4.59 -1.73 6.99
N LEU A 19 -5.05 -1.14 8.09
CA LEU A 19 -4.23 -0.85 9.26
C LEU A 19 -4.74 -1.76 10.38
N ASP A 20 -3.89 -2.69 10.80
CA ASP A 20 -4.25 -3.83 11.64
C ASP A 20 -5.45 -4.58 11.02
N GLU A 21 -6.59 -4.65 11.69
CA GLU A 21 -7.78 -5.33 11.16
C GLU A 21 -8.78 -4.36 10.48
N THR A 22 -8.46 -3.07 10.42
CA THR A 22 -9.36 -2.03 9.90
C THR A 22 -9.06 -1.69 8.44
N LEU A 23 -10.07 -1.80 7.59
CA LEU A 23 -9.99 -1.34 6.20
C LEU A 23 -9.96 0.19 6.15
N ILE A 24 -8.86 0.77 5.64
CA ILE A 24 -8.67 2.22 5.59
C ILE A 24 -8.80 2.82 4.18
N SER A 25 -8.57 2.02 3.13
CA SER A 25 -8.67 2.45 1.72
C SER A 25 -9.11 1.32 0.80
N THR A 26 -9.84 1.68 -0.26
CA THR A 26 -10.18 0.79 -1.37
C THR A 26 -9.87 1.46 -2.71
N GLY A 27 -9.29 0.70 -3.65
CA GLY A 27 -8.96 1.16 -4.99
C GLY A 27 -7.84 2.20 -5.01
N SER A 28 -7.92 3.16 -5.94
CA SER A 28 -6.96 4.25 -6.04
C SER A 28 -7.36 5.40 -5.11
N SER A 29 -6.66 5.59 -4.00
CA SER A 29 -6.93 6.70 -3.08
C SER A 29 -5.70 7.11 -2.26
N ALA A 30 -5.75 8.32 -1.70
CA ALA A 30 -4.82 8.78 -0.67
C ALA A 30 -5.53 8.87 0.68
N LYS A 31 -4.85 8.48 1.76
CA LYS A 31 -5.36 8.52 3.12
C LYS A 31 -4.36 9.13 4.07
N GLU A 32 -4.88 9.94 4.99
CA GLU A 32 -4.16 10.49 6.11
C GLU A 32 -4.87 10.08 7.40
N LEU A 33 -4.10 9.55 8.36
CA LEU A 33 -4.60 9.10 9.65
C LEU A 33 -3.64 9.56 10.75
N ASP A 34 -4.19 9.92 11.90
CA ASP A 34 -3.39 10.19 13.09
C ASP A 34 -3.21 8.89 13.89
N LEU A 35 -1.95 8.60 14.25
CA LEU A 35 -1.54 7.45 15.03
C LEU A 35 -1.03 7.90 16.42
N SER A 36 -1.24 7.03 17.41
CA SER A 36 -0.68 7.20 18.73
C SER A 36 0.83 6.94 18.71
N GLU A 37 1.57 7.70 19.50
CA GLU A 37 3.02 7.49 19.66
C GLU A 37 3.30 6.27 20.54
N GLY A 38 4.38 5.54 20.24
CA GLY A 38 4.83 4.39 21.04
C GLY A 38 4.09 3.08 20.79
N GLU A 39 3.11 3.06 19.90
CA GLU A 39 2.35 1.88 19.51
C GLU A 39 2.89 1.24 18.22
N TYR A 40 2.65 -0.06 18.06
CA TYR A 40 2.96 -0.78 16.83
C TYR A 40 1.72 -0.94 15.97
N TYR A 41 1.87 -0.71 14.67
CA TYR A 41 0.79 -0.84 13.70
C TYR A 41 1.25 -1.72 12.53
N LEU A 42 0.34 -2.56 12.02
CA LEU A 42 0.57 -3.39 10.84
C LEU A 42 -0.17 -2.82 9.63
N LEU A 43 0.58 -2.28 8.68
CA LEU A 43 0.03 -1.94 7.36
C LEU A 43 0.12 -3.17 6.44
N HIS A 44 -1.01 -3.68 5.97
CA HIS A 44 -1.05 -4.78 5.01
C HIS A 44 -2.11 -4.53 3.94
N TRP A 45 -2.02 -5.26 2.84
CA TRP A 45 -2.86 -5.04 1.67
C TRP A 45 -3.20 -6.33 0.96
N VAL A 46 -4.32 -6.28 0.24
CA VAL A 46 -4.77 -7.33 -0.66
C VAL A 46 -4.95 -6.73 -2.04
N ILE A 47 -4.38 -7.38 -3.05
CA ILE A 47 -4.50 -7.00 -4.46
C ILE A 47 -5.37 -8.02 -5.17
N LYS A 48 -6.36 -7.54 -5.92
CA LYS A 48 -7.13 -8.36 -6.86
C LYS A 48 -7.00 -7.77 -8.25
N GLY A 49 -6.37 -8.51 -9.15
CA GLY A 49 -6.23 -8.11 -10.54
C GLY A 49 -5.99 -9.30 -11.45
N THR A 50 -6.03 -9.05 -12.75
CA THR A 50 -5.74 -10.02 -13.80
C THR A 50 -4.30 -9.82 -14.31
N PRO A 51 -3.74 -10.75 -15.10
CA PRO A 51 -2.48 -10.48 -15.79
C PRO A 51 -2.51 -9.15 -16.56
N GLY A 52 -1.45 -8.36 -16.42
CA GLY A 52 -1.35 -6.99 -16.94
C GLY A 52 -1.97 -5.90 -16.07
N SER A 53 -2.62 -6.23 -14.95
CA SER A 53 -2.98 -5.24 -13.93
C SER A 53 -1.71 -4.69 -13.28
N ALA A 54 -1.68 -3.38 -13.05
CA ALA A 54 -0.57 -2.72 -12.39
C ALA A 54 -1.04 -2.02 -11.12
N TYR A 55 -0.20 -1.96 -10.10
CA TYR A 55 -0.54 -1.30 -8.86
C TYR A 55 0.67 -0.61 -8.23
N SER A 56 0.39 0.41 -7.42
CA SER A 56 1.36 1.08 -6.59
C SER A 56 0.79 1.38 -5.22
N ILE A 57 1.63 1.23 -4.20
CA ILE A 57 1.33 1.56 -2.81
C ILE A 57 2.49 2.41 -2.31
N SER A 58 2.21 3.53 -1.68
CA SER A 58 3.24 4.34 -1.04
C SER A 58 2.83 4.73 0.38
N VAL A 59 3.84 4.86 1.23
CA VAL A 59 3.77 5.45 2.55
C VAL A 59 4.78 6.59 2.55
N SER A 60 4.32 7.83 2.72
CA SER A 60 5.20 9.01 2.72
C SER A 60 5.46 9.55 4.13
N SER A 61 4.65 9.12 5.09
CA SER A 61 4.78 9.44 6.52
C SER A 61 4.23 8.26 7.34
N PRO A 62 4.84 7.93 8.49
CA PRO A 62 6.02 8.58 9.05
C PRO A 62 7.32 8.25 8.29
N ARG A 63 8.39 9.01 8.54
CA ARG A 63 9.66 8.90 7.78
C ARG A 63 10.26 7.50 7.89
N GLU A 64 10.26 6.95 9.09
CA GLU A 64 10.75 5.62 9.42
C GLU A 64 9.98 4.48 8.73
N ALA A 65 8.77 4.74 8.27
CA ALA A 65 7.93 3.79 7.54
C ALA A 65 7.78 4.16 6.06
N GLN A 66 8.61 5.07 5.53
CA GLN A 66 8.54 5.46 4.13
C GLN A 66 8.76 4.26 3.21
N TYR A 67 7.84 4.10 2.26
CA TYR A 67 7.76 2.93 1.43
C TYR A 67 7.17 3.27 0.06
N LEU A 68 7.67 2.62 -0.99
CA LEU A 68 7.09 2.68 -2.32
C LEU A 68 7.17 1.30 -2.99
N LEU A 69 6.00 0.75 -3.28
CA LEU A 69 5.82 -0.42 -4.12
C LEU A 69 5.24 0.00 -5.46
N THR A 70 5.78 -0.57 -6.54
CA THR A 70 5.17 -0.54 -7.86
C THR A 70 5.36 -1.91 -8.48
N SER A 71 4.26 -2.52 -8.92
CA SER A 71 4.26 -3.92 -9.37
C SER A 71 3.21 -4.15 -10.45
N VAL A 72 3.45 -5.17 -11.27
CA VAL A 72 2.54 -5.65 -12.31
C VAL A 72 2.24 -7.12 -12.05
N ILE A 73 0.98 -7.50 -12.12
CA ILE A 73 0.56 -8.89 -12.04
C ILE A 73 0.88 -9.55 -13.39
N GLY A 74 1.80 -10.51 -13.40
CA GLY A 74 2.17 -11.29 -14.57
C GLY A 74 1.25 -12.49 -14.79
N ASP A 75 1.58 -13.27 -15.82
CA ASP A 75 0.86 -14.49 -16.16
C ASP A 75 0.92 -15.52 -15.01
N ALA A 76 -0.20 -16.22 -14.78
CA ALA A 76 -0.43 -17.12 -13.64
C ALA A 76 -0.38 -16.44 -12.25
N GLY A 77 -0.53 -15.12 -12.16
CA GLY A 77 -0.57 -14.39 -10.89
C GLY A 77 0.80 -14.17 -10.25
N LYS A 78 1.90 -14.45 -10.97
CA LYS A 78 3.25 -14.14 -10.49
C LYS A 78 3.52 -12.65 -10.63
N GLU A 79 3.95 -12.01 -9.54
CA GLU A 79 4.28 -10.59 -9.55
C GLU A 79 5.58 -10.32 -10.32
N PHE A 80 5.56 -9.30 -11.17
CA PHE A 80 6.71 -8.72 -11.84
C PHE A 80 6.89 -7.28 -11.34
N GLY A 81 7.93 -7.05 -10.55
CA GLY A 81 8.23 -5.74 -9.95
C GLY A 81 9.19 -5.89 -8.78
N GLY A 82 10.13 -4.95 -8.62
CA GLY A 82 11.11 -4.96 -7.54
C GLY A 82 10.63 -4.15 -6.34
N PHE A 83 10.96 -4.61 -5.13
CA PHE A 83 10.78 -3.84 -3.91
C PHE A 83 11.90 -2.79 -3.78
N ARG A 84 11.54 -1.54 -3.46
CA ARG A 84 12.52 -0.50 -3.13
C ARG A 84 12.20 0.10 -1.77
N PHE A 85 13.14 -0.06 -0.84
CA PHE A 85 13.12 0.64 0.44
C PHE A 85 14.00 1.89 0.31
N SER A 86 13.48 3.04 0.71
CA SER A 86 14.27 4.27 0.83
C SER A 86 14.57 4.53 2.31
N THR A 87 15.84 4.37 2.68
CA THR A 87 16.41 4.82 3.97
C THR A 87 16.75 6.30 3.95
#